data_AF-A0A924GDB4-F1
#
_entry.id   AF-A0A924GDB4-F1
#
_cell.length_a   1.000
_cell.length_b   1.000
_cell.length_c   1.000
_cell.angle_alpha   90.00
_cell.angle_beta   90.00
_cell.angle_gamma   90.00
#
_symmetry.space_group_name_H-M   'P 1'
#
loop_
_entity.id
_entity.type
_entity.pdbx_description
1 polymer ?
#
loop_
_entity_poly.entity_id
_entity_poly.type
_entity_poly.pdbx_seq_one_letter_code
_entity_poly.pdbx_strand_id
1 'polypeptide(L)'
;MVNSVASGQDECIVVWHLVSANNRMLARSANLFERFEDAQADALATSGSTAPREIVLTSHQRRGEYGWYSMLDGEVQMICARWYGTERDRRNAIELADLSLVTSHLAAGARAIDPEIHRGQHEHITI
;
A
#
# COMPACT_ATOMS: atom_id res chain seq x y z
N MET A 1 21.39 -36.34 18.95
CA MET A 1 20.85 -35.02 19.31
C MET A 1 20.59 -34.31 17.98
N VAL A 2 19.32 -34.23 17.58
CA VAL A 2 18.92 -33.80 16.23
C VAL A 2 18.92 -32.26 16.23
N ASN A 3 19.83 -31.64 15.49
CA ASN A 3 19.75 -30.21 15.19
C ASN A 3 18.60 -30.02 14.21
N SER A 4 17.44 -29.60 14.73
CA SER A 4 16.37 -29.05 13.92
C SER A 4 16.85 -27.71 13.37
N VAL A 5 17.14 -27.68 12.07
CA VAL A 5 17.31 -26.44 11.33
C VAL A 5 15.92 -25.81 11.33
N ALA A 6 15.74 -24.74 12.11
CA ALA A 6 14.58 -23.88 11.97
C ALA A 6 14.54 -23.43 10.50
N SER A 7 13.58 -23.94 9.74
CA SER A 7 13.30 -23.47 8.39
C SER A 7 13.07 -21.96 8.50
N GLY A 8 13.97 -21.17 7.92
CA GLY A 8 13.79 -19.72 7.79
C GLY A 8 12.45 -19.46 7.12
N GLN A 9 11.45 -19.12 7.92
CA GLN A 9 10.26 -18.46 7.43
C GLN A 9 10.73 -17.04 7.17
N ASP A 10 11.02 -16.71 5.91
CA ASP A 10 11.19 -15.31 5.54
C ASP A 10 9.97 -14.55 6.06
N GLU A 11 10.19 -13.57 6.94
CA GLU A 11 9.12 -12.70 7.44
C GLU A 11 8.47 -12.02 6.24
N CYS A 12 7.29 -12.51 5.83
CA CYS A 12 6.56 -11.99 4.69
C CYS A 12 5.77 -10.77 5.15
N ILE A 13 6.28 -9.58 4.86
CA ILE A 13 5.53 -8.34 5.09
C ILE A 13 4.62 -8.08 3.88
N VAL A 14 3.32 -8.01 4.14
CA VAL A 14 2.27 -7.73 3.16
C VAL A 14 1.71 -6.33 3.39
N VAL A 15 1.43 -5.64 2.29
CA VAL A 15 0.69 -4.36 2.25
C VAL A 15 -0.31 -4.42 1.11
N TRP A 16 -1.41 -3.69 1.22
CA TRP A 16 -2.34 -3.51 0.10
C TRP A 16 -2.13 -2.13 -0.55
N HIS A 17 -2.45 -2.05 -1.84
CA HIS A 17 -2.36 -0.84 -2.63
C HIS A 17 -3.73 -0.50 -3.23
N LEU A 18 -4.12 0.76 -3.14
CA LEU A 18 -5.22 1.30 -3.94
C LEU A 18 -4.65 1.78 -5.27
N VAL A 19 -5.16 1.23 -6.36
CA VAL A 19 -4.72 1.52 -7.73
C VAL A 19 -5.87 2.06 -8.56
N SER A 20 -5.58 3.01 -9.45
CA SER A 20 -6.54 3.50 -10.44
C SER A 20 -6.70 2.51 -11.61
N ALA A 21 -7.68 2.76 -12.47
CA ALA A 21 -7.94 1.99 -13.68
C ALA A 21 -6.76 1.92 -14.67
N ASN A 22 -5.80 2.84 -14.62
CA ASN A 22 -4.57 2.81 -15.42
C ASN A 22 -3.36 2.25 -14.64
N ASN A 23 -3.60 1.41 -13.64
CA ASN A 23 -2.59 0.73 -12.80
C ASN A 23 -1.65 1.69 -12.04
N ARG A 24 -2.06 2.94 -11.83
CA ARG A 24 -1.28 3.88 -11.02
C ARG A 24 -1.65 3.71 -9.55
N MET A 25 -0.67 3.49 -8.70
CA MET A 25 -0.86 3.52 -7.25
C MET A 25 -1.28 4.92 -6.78
N LEU A 26 -2.33 4.99 -5.97
CA LEU A 26 -2.92 6.20 -5.42
C LEU A 26 -2.64 6.32 -3.93
N ALA A 27 -2.84 5.22 -3.20
CA ALA A 27 -2.61 5.10 -1.77
C ALA A 27 -2.19 3.66 -1.42
N ARG A 28 -1.75 3.45 -0.18
CA ARG A 28 -1.41 2.14 0.37
C ARG A 28 -1.80 2.05 1.84
N SER A 29 -1.87 0.83 2.36
CA SER A 29 -2.05 0.59 3.80
C SER A 29 -1.02 1.37 4.62
N ALA A 30 -1.47 1.95 5.72
CA ALA A 30 -0.57 2.49 6.73
C ALA A 30 0.12 1.38 7.53
N ASN A 31 -0.62 0.28 7.75
CA ASN A 31 -0.16 -0.90 8.48
C ASN A 31 0.62 -1.88 7.58
N LEU A 32 1.49 -2.63 8.24
CA LEU A 32 2.22 -3.77 7.68
C LEU A 32 1.61 -5.04 8.27
N PHE A 33 1.43 -6.07 7.45
CA PHE A 33 0.77 -7.30 7.86
C PHE A 33 1.71 -8.49 7.67
N GLU A 34 1.71 -9.44 8.59
CA GLU A 34 2.51 -10.67 8.47
C GLU A 34 1.82 -11.71 7.57
N ARG A 35 0.53 -11.52 7.29
CA ARG A 35 -0.29 -12.44 6.53
C ARG A 35 -1.08 -11.73 5.43
N PHE A 36 -1.24 -12.42 4.31
CA PHE A 36 -2.03 -11.92 3.20
C PHE A 36 -3.51 -11.72 3.59
N GLU A 37 -4.05 -12.63 4.40
CA GLU A 37 -5.44 -12.55 4.84
C GLU A 37 -5.72 -11.30 5.68
N ASP A 38 -4.76 -10.89 6.52
CA ASP A 38 -4.89 -9.70 7.37
C ASP A 38 -4.87 -8.42 6.52
N ALA A 39 -3.97 -8.34 5.54
CA ALA A 39 -3.94 -7.23 4.58
C ALA A 39 -5.22 -7.17 3.73
N GLN A 40 -5.75 -8.32 3.32
CA GLN A 40 -7.01 -8.41 2.60
C GLN A 40 -8.20 -7.95 3.45
N ALA A 41 -8.28 -8.38 4.71
CA ALA A 41 -9.33 -7.97 5.63
C ALA A 41 -9.29 -6.45 5.88
N ASP A 42 -8.09 -5.89 6.09
CA ASP A 42 -7.91 -4.45 6.27
C ASP A 42 -8.29 -3.65 5.01
N ALA A 43 -7.93 -4.14 3.82
CA ALA A 43 -8.32 -3.51 2.55
C ALA A 43 -9.85 -3.49 2.37
N LEU A 44 -10.54 -4.58 2.70
CA LEU A 44 -11.99 -4.70 2.62
C LEU A 44 -12.70 -3.83 3.65
N ALA A 45 -12.19 -3.78 4.89
CA ALA A 45 -12.71 -2.88 5.92
C ALA A 45 -12.52 -1.41 5.51
N THR A 46 -11.37 -1.09 4.93
CA THR A 46 -11.06 0.25 4.44
C THR A 46 -11.99 0.65 3.29
N SER A 47 -12.20 -0.18 2.27
CA SER A 47 -13.06 0.14 1.13
C SER A 47 -14.56 0.09 1.47
N GLY A 48 -14.96 -0.80 2.37
CA GLY A 48 -16.37 -0.98 2.78
C GLY A 48 -16.86 0.02 3.83
N SER A 49 -15.96 0.77 4.49
CA SER A 49 -16.35 1.74 5.51
C SER A 49 -17.02 2.98 4.90
N THR A 50 -18.23 3.27 5.39
CA THR A 50 -18.98 4.48 5.08
C THR A 50 -18.78 5.58 6.13
N ALA A 51 -17.96 5.32 7.15
CA ALA A 51 -17.70 6.29 8.21
C ALA A 51 -16.84 7.45 7.67
N PRO A 52 -17.06 8.68 8.16
CA PRO A 52 -16.36 9.86 7.66
C PRO A 52 -14.87 9.72 7.94
N ARG A 53 -14.08 9.82 6.88
CA ARG A 53 -12.63 9.70 6.94
C ARG A 53 -12.01 11.09 6.99
N GLU A 54 -11.10 11.32 7.92
CA GLU A 54 -10.34 12.56 7.99
C GLU A 54 -9.11 12.45 7.10
N ILE A 55 -8.87 13.44 6.23
CA ILE A 55 -7.64 13.53 5.45
C ILE A 55 -6.71 14.55 6.09
N VAL A 56 -5.57 14.09 6.58
CA VAL A 56 -4.54 14.94 7.17
C VAL A 56 -3.46 15.24 6.15
N LEU A 57 -3.13 16.52 6.03
CA LEU A 57 -2.13 17.04 5.10
C LEU A 57 -0.79 17.13 5.82
N THR A 58 0.26 16.63 5.19
CA THR A 58 1.62 16.71 5.72
C THR A 58 2.58 17.27 4.68
N SER A 59 3.68 17.85 5.14
CA SER A 59 4.72 18.40 4.28
C SER A 59 6.09 18.07 4.85
N HIS A 60 7.00 17.63 3.99
CA HIS A 60 8.39 17.44 4.33
C HIS A 60 9.13 18.78 4.21
N GLN A 61 9.20 19.53 5.31
CA GLN A 61 9.69 20.92 5.35
C GLN A 61 11.05 21.13 4.70
N ARG A 62 11.97 20.15 4.79
CA ARG A 62 13.33 20.26 4.22
C ARG A 62 13.40 20.02 2.71
N ARG A 63 12.40 19.37 2.13
CA ARG A 63 12.39 19.00 0.69
C ARG A 63 11.33 19.74 -0.12
N GLY A 64 10.43 20.47 0.56
CA GLY A 64 9.31 21.15 -0.12
C GLY A 64 8.32 20.17 -0.73
N GLU A 65 8.23 18.96 -0.19
CA GLU A 65 7.37 17.90 -0.68
C GLU A 65 6.11 17.78 0.19
N TYR A 66 5.02 17.35 -0.43
CA TYR A 66 3.68 17.32 0.14
C TYR A 66 3.18 15.87 0.21
N GLY A 67 2.51 15.49 1.27
CA GLY A 67 1.99 14.14 1.49
C GLY A 67 0.65 14.20 2.22
N TRP A 68 0.00 13.05 2.35
CA TRP A 68 -1.25 12.95 3.09
C TRP A 68 -1.43 11.56 3.67
N TYR A 69 -2.26 11.47 4.69
CA TYR A 69 -2.76 10.21 5.24
C TYR A 69 -4.23 10.36 5.63
N SER A 70 -4.95 9.25 5.68
CA SER A 70 -6.33 9.20 6.15
C SER A 70 -6.42 8.62 7.55
N MET A 71 -7.32 9.14 8.35
CA MET A 71 -7.68 8.61 9.65
C MET A 71 -9.14 8.15 9.66
N LEU A 72 -9.37 7.03 10.32
CA LEU A 72 -10.70 6.53 10.64
C LEU A 72 -10.71 6.11 12.11
N ASP A 73 -11.65 6.62 12.90
CA ASP A 73 -11.76 6.34 14.33
C ASP A 73 -10.46 6.54 15.13
N GLY A 74 -9.67 7.55 14.73
CA GLY A 74 -8.39 7.88 15.37
C GLY A 74 -7.19 7.07 14.87
N GLU A 75 -7.40 6.10 13.99
CA GLU A 75 -6.35 5.23 13.45
C GLU A 75 -6.01 5.61 12.01
N VAL A 76 -4.71 5.60 11.68
CA VAL A 76 -4.25 5.84 10.31
C VAL A 76 -4.54 4.62 9.45
N GLN A 77 -5.38 4.75 8.42
CA GLN A 77 -5.73 3.62 7.56
C GLN A 77 -4.91 3.57 6.29
N MET A 78 -4.75 4.71 5.62
CA MET A 78 -4.01 4.77 4.36
C MET A 78 -3.11 5.99 4.29
N ILE A 79 -2.01 5.83 3.58
CA ILE A 79 -1.05 6.90 3.32
C ILE A 79 -0.89 7.10 1.82
N CYS A 80 -0.45 8.30 1.44
CA CYS A 80 -0.16 8.62 0.05
C CYS A 80 0.85 7.64 -0.57
N ALA A 81 0.64 7.28 -1.84
CA ALA A 81 1.55 6.38 -2.57
C ALA A 81 2.97 6.95 -2.72
N ARG A 82 3.11 8.28 -2.66
CA ARG A 82 4.38 9.00 -2.78
C ARG A 82 4.24 10.42 -2.24
N TRP A 83 5.38 11.05 -2.01
CA TRP A 83 5.47 12.49 -1.85
C TRP A 83 5.22 13.21 -3.18
N TYR A 84 4.57 14.37 -3.12
CA TYR A 84 4.21 15.21 -4.27
C TYR A 84 5.03 16.50 -4.27
N GLY A 85 5.43 16.99 -5.44
CA GLY A 85 6.21 18.23 -5.56
C GLY A 85 5.38 19.50 -5.39
N THR A 86 4.06 19.42 -5.57
CA THR A 86 3.17 20.57 -5.42
C THR A 86 1.93 20.23 -4.61
N GLU A 87 1.40 21.26 -3.94
CA GLU A 87 0.12 21.20 -3.22
C GLU A 87 -1.06 20.84 -4.14
N ARG A 88 -1.01 21.31 -5.40
CA ARG A 88 -2.01 20.97 -6.43
C ARG A 88 -2.00 19.48 -6.73
N ASP A 89 -0.81 18.88 -6.90
CA ASP A 89 -0.68 17.45 -7.17
C ASP A 89 -1.15 16.60 -5.98
N ARG A 90 -0.85 17.04 -4.75
CA ARG A 90 -1.33 16.39 -3.53
C ARG A 90 -2.86 16.39 -3.48
N ARG A 91 -3.51 17.54 -3.76
CA ARG A 91 -4.98 17.64 -3.78
C ARG A 91 -5.60 16.74 -4.84
N ASN A 92 -5.10 16.79 -6.07
CA ASN A 92 -5.56 15.91 -7.16
C ASN A 92 -5.42 14.42 -6.78
N ALA A 93 -4.35 14.06 -6.08
CA ALA A 93 -4.14 12.69 -5.66
C ALA A 93 -5.11 12.24 -4.56
N ILE A 94 -5.48 13.14 -3.62
CA ILE A 94 -6.50 12.86 -2.60
C ILE A 94 -7.85 12.64 -3.26
N GLU A 95 -8.28 13.57 -4.11
CA GLU A 95 -9.57 13.49 -4.82
C GLU A 95 -9.66 12.19 -5.62
N LEU A 96 -8.59 11.82 -6.32
CA LEU A 96 -8.56 10.59 -7.09
C LEU A 96 -8.56 9.33 -6.20
N ALA A 97 -7.86 9.35 -5.07
CA ALA A 97 -7.86 8.23 -4.12
C ALA A 97 -9.24 8.03 -3.49
N ASP A 98 -9.90 9.11 -3.06
CA ASP A 98 -11.23 9.07 -2.46
C ASP A 98 -12.28 8.52 -3.44
N LEU A 99 -12.31 9.06 -4.66
CA LEU A 99 -13.18 8.56 -5.73
C LEU A 99 -12.93 7.09 -6.06
N SER A 100 -11.65 6.70 -6.15
CA SER A 100 -11.29 5.32 -6.52
C SER A 100 -11.58 4.33 -5.40
N LEU A 101 -11.51 4.74 -4.13
CA LEU A 101 -11.79 3.89 -2.99
C LEU A 101 -13.25 3.43 -2.99
N VAL A 102 -14.18 4.35 -3.26
CA VAL A 102 -15.63 4.07 -3.31
C VAL A 102 -15.98 3.01 -4.36
N THR A 103 -15.29 3.01 -5.49
CA THR A 103 -15.50 2.04 -6.58
C THR A 103 -14.48 0.91 -6.58
N SER A 104 -13.67 0.79 -5.53
CA SER A 104 -12.60 -0.19 -5.50
C SER A 104 -13.16 -1.59 -5.29
N HIS A 105 -12.53 -2.57 -5.94
CA HIS A 105 -12.83 -3.97 -5.75
C HIS A 105 -11.52 -4.71 -5.53
N LEU A 106 -11.50 -5.60 -4.54
CA LEU A 106 -10.37 -6.51 -4.38
C LEU A 106 -10.50 -7.63 -5.42
N ALA A 107 -9.58 -7.69 -6.37
CA ALA A 107 -9.60 -8.73 -7.39
C ALA A 107 -9.47 -10.12 -6.73
N ALA A 108 -10.34 -11.05 -7.08
CA ALA A 108 -10.34 -12.43 -6.53
C ALA A 108 -9.02 -13.19 -6.79
N GLY A 109 -8.21 -12.71 -7.74
CA GLY A 109 -6.88 -13.23 -8.06
C GLY A 109 -5.73 -12.43 -7.46
N ALA A 110 -5.96 -11.51 -6.52
CA ALA A 110 -4.88 -10.82 -5.82
C ALA A 110 -4.00 -11.87 -5.14
N ARG A 111 -2.73 -11.92 -5.51
CA ARG A 111 -1.72 -12.79 -4.89
C ARG A 111 -0.64 -11.91 -4.31
N ALA A 112 -0.03 -12.36 -3.21
CA ALA A 112 1.22 -11.78 -2.76
C ALA A 112 2.20 -11.78 -3.95
N ILE A 113 2.74 -10.61 -4.30
CA ILE A 113 3.83 -10.54 -5.25
C ILE A 113 5.04 -11.05 -4.47
N ASP A 114 5.43 -12.30 -4.74
CA ASP A 114 6.66 -12.85 -4.18
C ASP A 114 7.85 -12.05 -4.72
N PRO A 115 8.64 -11.38 -3.85
CA PRO A 115 9.80 -10.62 -4.28
C PRO A 115 10.90 -11.51 -4.91
N GLU A 116 10.95 -12.81 -4.63
CA GLU A 116 11.91 -13.75 -5.22
C GLU A 116 11.62 -14.02 -6.71
N ILE A 117 10.36 -13.91 -7.15
CA ILE A 117 10.00 -14.07 -8.57
C ILE A 117 10.64 -12.97 -9.45
N HIS A 118 10.98 -11.81 -8.89
CA HIS A 118 11.68 -10.73 -9.60
C HIS A 118 13.22 -10.84 -9.56
N ARG A 119 13.79 -11.74 -8.74
CA ARG A 119 15.27 -11.89 -8.65
C ARG A 119 15.82 -12.82 -9.75
N GLY A 120 14.98 -13.56 -10.45
CA GLY A 120 15.38 -14.48 -11.52
C GLY A 120 15.23 -13.89 -12.93
N GLN A 121 16.09 -12.96 -13.34
CA GLN A 121 16.38 -12.72 -14.78
C GLN A 121 17.63 -11.86 -15.08
N HIS A 122 18.63 -11.85 -14.20
CA HIS A 122 19.98 -11.39 -14.54
C HIS A 122 20.95 -12.57 -14.48
N GLU A 123 20.71 -13.59 -15.31
CA GLU A 123 21.78 -14.53 -15.63
C GLU A 123 22.81 -13.81 -16.52
N HIS A 124 23.98 -13.67 -15.94
CA HIS A 124 25.19 -13.12 -16.52
C HIS A 124 25.61 -14.02 -17.70
N ILE A 125 25.21 -13.69 -18.93
CA ILE A 125 25.78 -14.31 -20.12
C ILE A 125 27.18 -13.71 -20.30
N THR A 126 28.19 -14.41 -19.80
CA THR A 126 29.58 -14.20 -20.20
C THR A 126 29.79 -14.94 -21.52
N ILE A 127 30.00 -14.19 -22.60
CA ILE A 127 30.56 -14.71 -23.88
C ILE A 127 32.08 -14.62 -23.79
#